data_AF-A0A6C0L2Q7-F1
#
_entry.id   AF-A0A6C0L2Q7-F1
#
_cell.length_a   1.000
_cell.length_b   1.000
_cell.length_c   1.000
_cell.angle_alpha   90.00
_cell.angle_beta   90.00
_cell.angle_gamma   90.00
#
_symmetry.space_group_name_H-M   'P 1'
#
loop_
_entity.id
_entity.type
_entity.pdbx_description
1 polymer ?
#
loop_
_entity_poly.entity_id
_entity_poly.type
_entity_poly.pdbx_seq_one_letter_code
_entity_poly.pdbx_strand_id
1 'polypeptide(L)'
;MDSNEKRSISTIAQQVVRPGTQDDVLNMFVQDVAQCVGAQWRCEHEVSLGLRSKHFKSLLNDGVKQVPPDHVGVVHIWYETCEGIEIEELRRGKHIENISAYDASQTTVLGVFLHAVNYYPFEDNYEWAETVQDFGCVPGLMGLFPRQALMLAFDSTPEVEGATHWGQDKAAKYTR
;
A
#
# COMPACT_ATOMS: atom_id res chain seq x y z
N MET A 1 1.93 1.27 13.19
CA MET A 1 3.19 2.04 13.05
C MET A 1 2.94 3.12 12.01
N ASP A 2 3.34 4.39 12.20
CA ASP A 2 3.14 5.42 11.16
C ASP A 2 4.30 5.41 10.18
N SER A 3 4.10 4.97 8.94
CA SER A 3 5.19 4.90 7.97
C SER A 3 5.67 6.27 7.43
N ASN A 4 5.02 7.37 7.86
CA ASN A 4 5.56 8.73 7.70
C ASN A 4 6.68 9.02 8.72
N GLU A 5 6.73 8.27 9.82
CA GLU A 5 7.85 8.27 10.75
C GLU A 5 8.94 7.35 10.21
N LYS A 6 9.94 7.95 9.58
CA LYS A 6 11.10 7.20 9.12
C LYS A 6 12.04 6.99 10.31
N ARG A 7 12.61 5.79 10.38
CA ARG A 7 13.60 5.41 11.38
C ARG A 7 14.89 5.09 10.66
N SER A 8 16.00 5.61 11.14
CA SER A 8 17.31 5.04 10.82
C SER A 8 17.96 4.53 12.08
N ILE A 9 18.54 3.36 11.93
CA ILE A 9 19.30 2.69 12.96
C ILE A 9 20.71 2.52 12.46
N SER A 10 21.67 2.79 13.34
CA SER A 10 23.07 2.46 13.13
C SER A 10 23.54 1.67 14.34
N THR A 11 24.13 0.52 14.09
CA THR A 11 24.61 -0.39 15.12
C THR A 11 26.10 -0.61 14.98
N ILE A 12 26.82 -0.48 16.09
CA ILE A 12 28.21 -0.91 16.19
C ILE A 12 28.19 -2.31 16.81
N ALA A 13 28.67 -3.29 16.05
CA ALA A 13 28.79 -4.66 16.54
C ALA A 13 29.84 -4.72 17.65
N GLN A 14 29.49 -5.35 18.77
CA GLN A 14 30.45 -5.75 19.80
C GLN A 14 31.22 -6.99 19.34
N GLN A 15 30.51 -7.92 18.71
CA GLN A 15 31.05 -9.18 18.25
C GLN A 15 30.46 -9.54 16.88
N VAL A 16 31.35 -9.86 15.94
CA VAL A 16 31.01 -10.39 14.62
C VAL A 16 31.56 -11.79 14.52
N VAL A 17 30.71 -12.73 14.13
CA VAL A 17 31.10 -14.12 13.87
C VAL A 17 31.13 -14.33 12.37
N ARG A 18 32.20 -14.97 11.89
CA ARG A 18 32.35 -15.38 10.50
C ARG A 18 32.57 -16.89 10.41
N PRO A 19 31.50 -17.71 10.32
CA PRO A 19 31.63 -19.15 10.18
C PRO A 19 32.22 -19.51 8.82
N GLY A 20 33.07 -20.53 8.75
CA GLY A 20 33.72 -20.96 7.51
C GLY A 20 35.09 -20.33 7.30
N THR A 21 35.51 -20.24 6.05
CA THR A 21 36.81 -19.72 5.62
C THR A 21 36.71 -18.26 5.15
N GLN A 22 37.85 -17.63 4.85
CA GLN A 22 37.87 -16.23 4.37
C GLN A 22 37.30 -16.07 2.95
N ASP A 23 37.21 -17.16 2.19
CA ASP A 23 36.69 -17.18 0.82
C ASP A 23 35.17 -17.32 0.77
N ASP A 24 34.53 -17.68 1.88
CA ASP A 24 33.08 -17.78 1.99
C ASP A 24 32.47 -16.37 2.06
N VAL A 25 31.53 -16.08 1.16
CA VAL A 25 30.87 -14.76 1.04
C VAL A 25 29.51 -14.80 1.75
N LEU A 26 29.05 -13.66 2.30
CA LEU A 26 27.77 -13.52 3.03
C LEU A 26 27.67 -14.35 4.34
N ASN A 27 28.81 -14.67 4.95
CA ASN A 27 28.91 -15.44 6.19
C ASN A 27 29.23 -14.59 7.43
N MET A 28 28.96 -13.28 7.42
CA MET A 28 29.19 -12.41 8.57
C MET A 28 27.89 -12.17 9.34
N PHE A 29 27.89 -12.52 10.61
CA PHE A 29 26.75 -12.33 11.51
C PHE A 29 27.16 -11.47 12.69
N VAL A 30 26.33 -10.48 13.04
CA VAL A 30 26.49 -9.72 14.28
C VAL A 30 25.91 -10.56 15.42
N GLN A 31 26.74 -10.97 16.36
CA GLN A 31 26.31 -11.76 17.52
C GLN A 31 25.83 -10.84 18.65
N ASP A 32 26.57 -9.77 18.91
CA ASP A 32 26.28 -8.82 19.97
C ASP A 32 26.42 -7.38 19.46
N VAL A 33 25.58 -6.47 19.96
CA VAL A 33 25.57 -5.05 19.60
C VAL A 33 26.15 -4.24 20.76
N ALA A 34 27.26 -3.53 20.54
CA ALA A 34 27.90 -2.69 21.56
C ALA A 34 27.14 -1.38 21.76
N GLN A 35 26.78 -0.75 20.64
CA GLN A 35 26.06 0.52 20.63
C GLN A 35 25.02 0.51 19.52
N CYS A 36 23.86 1.08 19.81
CA CYS A 36 22.81 1.32 18.84
C CYS A 36 22.40 2.79 18.94
N VAL A 37 22.41 3.48 17.82
CA VAL A 37 21.86 4.83 17.70
C VAL A 37 20.67 4.76 16.76
N GLY A 38 19.51 5.13 17.28
CA GLY A 38 18.29 5.31 16.50
C GLY A 38 17.97 6.78 16.32
N ALA A 39 17.63 7.18 15.11
CA ALA A 39 17.00 8.46 14.83
C ALA A 39 15.61 8.20 14.26
N GLN A 40 14.62 8.92 14.78
CA GLN A 40 13.27 8.94 14.24
C GLN A 40 12.98 10.35 13.75
N TRP A 41 12.44 10.46 12.54
CA TRP A 41 12.06 11.76 11.99
C TRP A 41 10.79 11.66 11.16
N ARG A 42 10.13 12.80 11.03
CA ARG A 42 8.95 13.01 10.22
C ARG A 42 9.16 14.23 9.34
N CYS A 43 8.72 14.16 8.09
CA CYS A 43 8.66 15.33 7.22
C CYS A 43 7.22 15.85 7.22
N GLU A 44 7.02 17.09 7.64
CA GLU A 44 5.70 17.75 7.68
C GLU A 44 5.50 18.73 6.53
N HIS A 45 6.50 18.86 5.65
CA HIS A 45 6.44 19.82 4.56
C HIS A 45 5.46 19.35 3.47
N GLU A 46 4.39 20.11 3.23
CA GLU A 46 3.27 19.75 2.35
C GLU A 46 3.72 19.26 0.97
N VAL A 47 4.67 19.95 0.33
CA VAL A 47 5.20 19.55 -0.98
C VAL A 47 5.81 18.14 -0.96
N SER A 48 6.52 17.77 0.11
CA SER A 48 7.12 16.44 0.25
C SER A 48 6.05 15.36 0.42
N LEU A 49 5.03 15.62 1.24
CA LEU A 49 3.87 14.76 1.40
C LEU A 49 3.09 14.60 0.08
N GLY A 50 2.97 15.69 -0.68
CA GLY A 50 2.41 15.74 -2.02
C GLY A 50 3.17 14.86 -3.01
N LEU A 51 4.50 14.89 -3.03
CA LEU A 51 5.29 14.08 -3.97
C LEU A 51 5.25 12.58 -3.64
N ARG A 52 5.09 12.21 -2.37
CA ARG A 52 4.95 10.82 -1.92
C ARG A 52 3.55 10.23 -2.16
N SER A 53 2.53 11.08 -2.21
CA SER A 53 1.16 10.68 -2.62
C SER A 53 1.04 10.64 -4.15
N LYS A 54 1.81 9.75 -4.80
CA LYS A 54 1.70 9.50 -6.25
C LYS A 54 0.29 9.01 -6.61
N HIS A 55 -0.22 9.43 -7.76
CA HIS A 55 -1.50 8.98 -8.30
C HIS A 55 -1.29 7.88 -9.36
N PHE A 56 -2.23 6.95 -9.49
CA PHE A 56 -2.10 5.76 -10.36
C PHE A 56 -2.59 5.98 -11.80
N LYS A 57 -2.57 7.21 -12.30
CA LYS A 57 -3.07 7.54 -13.66
C LYS A 57 -2.27 6.83 -14.75
N SER A 58 -0.94 6.72 -14.61
CA SER A 58 -0.11 5.98 -15.56
C SER A 58 -0.43 4.49 -15.53
N LEU A 59 -0.53 3.89 -14.34
CA LEU A 59 -0.90 2.47 -14.18
C LEU A 59 -2.29 2.17 -14.73
N LEU A 60 -3.25 3.10 -14.56
CA LEU A 60 -4.57 2.97 -15.16
C LEU A 60 -4.48 2.93 -16.68
N ASN A 61 -3.74 3.87 -17.29
CA ASN A 61 -3.53 3.88 -18.73
C ASN A 61 -2.87 2.59 -19.24
N ASP A 62 -1.90 2.07 -18.49
CA ASP A 62 -1.23 0.81 -18.83
C ASP A 62 -2.15 -0.40 -18.66
N GLY A 63 -3.01 -0.42 -17.64
CA GLY A 63 -4.02 -1.46 -17.41
C GLY A 63 -5.11 -1.45 -18.49
N VAL A 64 -5.60 -0.28 -18.87
CA VAL A 64 -6.59 -0.12 -19.94
C VAL A 64 -6.05 -0.65 -21.27
N LYS A 65 -4.78 -0.38 -21.59
CA LYS A 65 -4.13 -0.91 -22.82
C LYS A 65 -3.96 -2.42 -22.84
N GLN A 66 -4.03 -3.08 -21.68
CA GLN A 66 -3.96 -4.55 -21.61
C GLN A 66 -5.30 -5.21 -21.91
N VAL A 67 -6.42 -4.47 -21.84
CA VAL A 67 -7.74 -5.00 -22.19
C VAL A 67 -7.89 -5.03 -23.71
N PRO A 68 -8.17 -6.20 -24.32
CA PRO A 68 -8.42 -6.29 -25.75
C PRO A 68 -9.59 -5.40 -26.17
N PRO A 69 -9.49 -4.67 -27.30
CA PRO A 69 -10.50 -3.68 -27.70
C PRO A 69 -11.86 -4.31 -28.07
N ASP A 70 -11.90 -5.63 -28.27
CA ASP A 70 -13.08 -6.41 -28.61
C ASP A 70 -13.69 -7.13 -27.39
N HIS A 71 -13.09 -7.01 -26.20
CA HIS A 71 -13.53 -7.68 -24.98
C HIS A 71 -13.85 -6.68 -23.87
N VAL A 72 -14.98 -6.87 -23.20
CA VAL A 72 -15.34 -6.11 -22.00
C VAL A 72 -14.40 -6.50 -20.86
N GLY A 73 -13.83 -5.50 -20.18
CA GLY A 73 -12.86 -5.72 -19.12
C GLY A 73 -13.03 -4.79 -17.92
N VAL A 74 -12.40 -5.18 -16.82
CA VAL A 74 -12.24 -4.35 -15.62
C VAL A 74 -10.76 -4.34 -15.28
N VAL A 75 -10.24 -3.16 -14.93
CA VAL A 75 -8.84 -3.01 -14.54
C VAL A 75 -8.71 -3.16 -13.03
N HIS A 76 -7.77 -3.97 -12.57
CA HIS A 76 -7.40 -4.04 -11.16
C HIS A 76 -6.00 -3.46 -11.00
N ILE A 77 -5.84 -2.50 -10.11
CA ILE A 77 -4.54 -1.92 -9.74
C ILE A 77 -4.28 -2.22 -8.28
N TRP A 78 -3.22 -2.95 -8.01
CA TRP A 78 -2.80 -3.28 -6.68
C TRP A 78 -1.61 -2.42 -6.25
N TYR A 79 -1.64 -1.91 -5.01
CA TYR A 79 -0.56 -1.13 -4.44
C TYR A 79 -0.48 -1.29 -2.92
N GLU A 80 0.73 -1.13 -2.38
CA GLU A 80 0.98 -1.19 -0.94
C GLU A 80 0.89 0.20 -0.29
N THR A 81 0.30 0.27 0.91
CA THR A 81 0.13 1.51 1.69
C THR A 81 1.28 1.74 2.68
N CYS A 82 2.51 1.83 2.17
CA CYS A 82 3.73 1.89 2.99
C CYS A 82 4.15 3.31 3.43
N GLU A 83 3.39 4.37 3.14
CA GLU A 83 3.88 5.75 3.31
C GLU A 83 3.30 6.47 4.54
N GLY A 84 2.30 5.87 5.20
CA GLY A 84 1.70 6.39 6.43
C GLY A 84 0.36 7.08 6.18
N ILE A 85 -0.47 7.14 7.23
CA ILE A 85 -1.90 7.45 7.15
C ILE A 85 -2.19 8.75 6.39
N GLU A 86 -1.50 9.84 6.73
CA GLU A 86 -1.71 11.15 6.12
C GLU A 86 -1.44 11.15 4.62
N ILE A 87 -0.43 10.40 4.17
CA ILE A 87 -0.11 10.28 2.75
C ILE A 87 -1.11 9.41 2.03
N GLU A 88 -1.64 8.38 2.68
CA GLU A 88 -2.71 7.55 2.12
C GLU A 88 -4.02 8.35 1.96
N GLU A 89 -4.35 9.23 2.91
CA GLU A 89 -5.47 10.16 2.81
C GLU A 89 -5.30 11.14 1.63
N LEU A 90 -4.11 11.75 1.49
CA LEU A 90 -3.79 12.62 0.36
C LEU A 90 -3.82 11.88 -0.97
N ARG A 91 -3.28 10.66 -1.01
CA ARG A 91 -3.28 9.80 -2.19
C ARG A 91 -4.70 9.43 -2.62
N ARG A 92 -5.57 9.09 -1.67
CA ARG A 92 -7.00 8.85 -1.93
C ARG A 92 -7.66 10.05 -2.58
N GLY A 93 -7.47 11.26 -2.04
CA GLY A 93 -8.02 12.49 -2.62
C GLY A 93 -7.60 12.68 -4.07
N LYS A 94 -6.31 12.48 -4.37
CA LYS A 94 -5.79 12.54 -5.75
C LYS A 94 -6.35 11.47 -6.66
N HIS A 95 -6.59 10.25 -6.18
CA HIS A 95 -7.24 9.21 -6.98
C HIS A 95 -8.66 9.60 -7.35
N ILE A 96 -9.44 10.09 -6.38
CA ILE A 96 -10.79 10.57 -6.62
C ILE A 96 -10.77 11.68 -7.68
N GLU A 97 -9.87 12.65 -7.56
CA GLU A 97 -9.76 13.73 -8.54
C GLU A 97 -9.33 13.24 -9.95
N ASN A 98 -8.31 12.39 -10.03
CA ASN A 98 -7.67 12.05 -11.31
C ASN A 98 -8.34 10.88 -12.04
N ILE A 99 -8.92 9.93 -11.32
CA ILE A 99 -9.50 8.70 -11.88
C ILE A 99 -10.98 8.88 -12.18
N SER A 100 -11.72 9.60 -11.33
CA SER A 100 -13.13 9.91 -11.62
C SER A 100 -13.31 10.74 -12.89
N ALA A 101 -12.27 11.50 -13.28
CA ALA A 101 -12.25 12.28 -14.51
C ALA A 101 -11.59 11.55 -15.70
N TYR A 102 -11.20 10.28 -15.54
CA TYR A 102 -10.55 9.52 -16.61
C TYR A 102 -11.57 9.15 -17.70
N ASP A 103 -11.30 9.57 -18.93
CA ASP A 103 -12.13 9.23 -20.09
C ASP A 103 -11.68 7.90 -20.70
N ALA A 104 -12.45 6.84 -20.41
CA ALA A 104 -12.29 5.51 -21.00
C ALA A 104 -13.30 5.24 -22.13
N SER A 105 -14.03 6.24 -22.63
CA SER A 105 -15.15 6.07 -23.58
C SER A 105 -14.75 5.41 -24.91
N GLN A 106 -13.47 5.46 -25.28
CA GLN A 106 -12.91 4.83 -26.47
C GLN A 106 -12.45 3.38 -26.23
N THR A 107 -12.80 2.80 -25.09
CA THR A 107 -12.35 1.48 -24.65
C THR A 107 -13.54 0.64 -24.19
N THR A 108 -13.33 -0.66 -24.06
CA THR A 108 -14.31 -1.63 -23.52
C THR A 108 -14.19 -1.81 -22.01
N VAL A 109 -13.42 -0.95 -21.33
CA VAL A 109 -13.20 -1.02 -19.89
C VAL A 109 -14.39 -0.43 -19.14
N LEU A 110 -15.01 -1.22 -18.26
CA LEU A 110 -16.18 -0.79 -17.46
C LEU A 110 -15.79 0.08 -16.27
N GLY A 111 -14.56 -0.05 -15.80
CA GLY A 111 -14.00 0.72 -14.70
C GLY A 111 -12.72 0.13 -14.15
N VAL A 112 -12.29 0.66 -13.02
CA VAL A 112 -11.09 0.25 -12.30
C VAL A 112 -11.37 0.00 -10.82
N PHE A 113 -10.79 -1.07 -10.29
CA PHE A 113 -10.67 -1.33 -8.87
C PHE A 113 -9.23 -1.03 -8.43
N LEU A 114 -9.09 -0.15 -7.43
CA LEU A 114 -7.84 0.07 -6.73
C LEU A 114 -7.81 -0.75 -5.43
N HIS A 115 -6.82 -1.63 -5.31
CA HIS A 115 -6.57 -2.47 -4.15
C HIS A 115 -5.41 -1.87 -3.36
N ALA A 116 -5.73 -1.21 -2.27
CA ALA A 116 -4.76 -0.65 -1.35
C ALA A 116 -4.52 -1.66 -0.23
N VAL A 117 -3.31 -2.21 -0.13
CA VAL A 117 -2.99 -3.27 0.83
C VAL A 117 -1.94 -2.83 1.83
N ASN A 118 -2.17 -3.14 3.10
CA ASN A 118 -1.16 -3.01 4.14
C ASN A 118 -0.85 -4.36 4.77
N TYR A 119 0.40 -4.53 5.17
CA TYR A 119 0.86 -5.67 5.92
C TYR A 119 1.25 -5.21 7.33
N TYR A 120 0.74 -5.91 8.34
CA TYR A 120 0.98 -5.64 9.75
C TYR A 120 1.78 -6.80 10.35
N PRO A 121 3.11 -6.76 10.25
CA PRO A 121 3.95 -7.72 10.92
C PRO A 121 3.94 -7.44 12.43
N PHE A 122 3.36 -8.35 13.20
CA PHE A 122 3.48 -8.41 14.65
C PHE A 122 4.46 -9.54 15.04
N GLU A 123 4.96 -9.52 16.27
CA GLU A 123 5.93 -10.52 16.74
C GLU A 123 5.35 -11.94 16.68
N ASP A 124 4.10 -12.09 17.10
CA ASP A 124 3.40 -13.38 17.19
C ASP A 124 2.37 -13.60 16.07
N ASN A 125 2.15 -12.61 15.20
CA ASN A 125 1.11 -12.69 14.17
C ASN A 125 1.47 -11.90 12.91
N TYR A 126 0.95 -12.32 11.76
CA TYR A 126 1.05 -11.58 10.51
C TYR A 126 -0.36 -11.26 10.04
N GLU A 127 -0.75 -9.99 10.16
CA GLU A 127 -2.06 -9.52 9.72
C GLU A 127 -1.91 -8.67 8.45
N TRP A 128 -2.99 -8.53 7.70
CA TRP A 128 -3.05 -7.66 6.54
C TRP A 128 -4.44 -7.08 6.39
N ALA A 129 -4.54 -5.93 5.73
CA ALA A 129 -5.82 -5.32 5.39
C ALA A 129 -5.79 -4.85 3.94
N GLU A 130 -6.94 -4.92 3.30
CA GLU A 130 -7.17 -4.46 1.94
C GLU A 130 -8.32 -3.44 1.95
N THR A 131 -8.09 -2.28 1.35
CA THR A 131 -9.17 -1.35 0.98
C THR A 131 -9.37 -1.45 -0.52
N VAL A 132 -10.57 -1.82 -0.97
CA VAL A 132 -10.95 -1.76 -2.38
C VAL A 132 -11.69 -0.44 -2.63
N GLN A 133 -11.26 0.28 -3.67
CA GLN A 133 -11.95 1.49 -4.15
C GLN A 133 -12.33 1.28 -5.61
N ASP A 134 -13.55 1.63 -5.99
CA ASP A 134 -14.04 1.48 -7.35
C ASP A 134 -14.24 2.82 -8.05
N PHE A 135 -13.86 2.86 -9.32
CA PHE A 135 -14.13 3.98 -10.22
C PHE A 135 -14.72 3.41 -11.50
N GLY A 136 -16.05 3.49 -11.62
CA GLY A 136 -16.79 2.96 -12.75
C GLY A 136 -17.11 4.02 -13.79
N CYS A 137 -16.98 3.65 -15.07
CA CYS A 137 -17.70 4.33 -16.15
C CYS A 137 -19.19 3.93 -16.16
N VAL A 138 -19.51 2.79 -15.52
CA VAL A 138 -20.88 2.33 -15.28
C VAL A 138 -21.30 2.62 -13.83
N PRO A 139 -22.52 3.13 -13.60
CA PRO A 139 -23.06 3.29 -12.25
C PRO A 139 -23.11 1.95 -11.51
N GLY A 140 -22.65 1.92 -10.26
CA GLY A 140 -22.74 0.72 -9.42
C GLY A 140 -21.82 -0.42 -9.85
N LEU A 141 -20.59 -0.14 -10.31
CA LEU A 141 -19.60 -1.14 -10.69
C LEU A 141 -19.37 -2.19 -9.59
N MET A 142 -19.20 -1.77 -8.33
CA MET A 142 -19.16 -2.68 -7.16
C MET A 142 -20.41 -3.56 -7.03
N GLY A 143 -21.59 -3.07 -7.43
CA GLY A 143 -22.83 -3.86 -7.40
C GLY A 143 -22.86 -4.97 -8.46
N LEU A 144 -22.19 -4.77 -9.59
CA LEU A 144 -22.02 -5.78 -10.63
C LEU A 144 -20.95 -6.81 -10.27
N PHE A 145 -19.92 -6.35 -9.54
CA PHE A 145 -18.77 -7.15 -9.13
C PHE A 145 -18.55 -7.02 -7.61
N PRO A 146 -19.36 -7.72 -6.78
CA PRO A 146 -19.38 -7.49 -5.33
C PRO A 146 -18.22 -8.14 -4.56
N ARG A 147 -17.51 -9.10 -5.17
CA ARG A 147 -16.36 -9.79 -4.54
C ARG A 147 -15.09 -9.51 -5.33
N GLN A 148 -14.40 -8.43 -4.98
CA GLN A 148 -13.22 -7.99 -5.75
C GLN A 148 -11.97 -7.86 -4.89
N ALA A 149 -12.06 -8.06 -3.58
CA ALA A 149 -10.86 -8.14 -2.75
C ALA A 149 -9.91 -9.22 -3.30
N LEU A 150 -8.67 -8.85 -3.60
CA LEU A 150 -7.69 -9.78 -4.18
C LEU A 150 -7.05 -10.65 -3.08
N MET A 151 -6.92 -10.11 -1.87
CA MET A 151 -6.25 -10.77 -0.73
C MET A 151 -7.25 -11.33 0.28
N LEU A 152 -8.40 -10.66 0.47
CA LEU A 152 -9.37 -11.02 1.52
C LEU A 152 -10.50 -11.96 1.04
N ALA A 153 -10.44 -12.44 -0.22
CA ALA A 153 -11.50 -13.27 -0.80
C ALA A 153 -11.60 -14.72 -0.26
N PHE A 154 -10.81 -15.08 0.76
CA PHE A 154 -10.86 -16.38 1.40
C PHE A 154 -11.31 -16.22 2.88
N ASP A 155 -12.27 -17.06 3.32
CA ASP A 155 -12.81 -17.17 4.68
C ASP A 155 -13.67 -15.99 5.24
N SER A 156 -14.00 -16.07 6.53
CA SER A 156 -14.83 -15.15 7.32
C SER A 156 -14.11 -13.84 7.67
N THR A 157 -13.33 -13.29 6.74
CA THR A 157 -12.60 -12.05 6.95
C THR A 157 -13.57 -10.91 7.22
N PRO A 158 -13.40 -10.12 8.31
CA PRO A 158 -14.28 -9.00 8.60
C PRO A 158 -14.19 -7.94 7.51
N GLU A 159 -15.31 -7.66 6.85
CA GLU A 159 -15.44 -6.54 5.91
C GLU A 159 -16.10 -5.35 6.61
N VAL A 160 -15.53 -4.16 6.42
CA VAL A 160 -16.08 -2.92 6.99
C VAL A 160 -16.39 -1.96 5.84
N GLU A 161 -17.67 -1.85 5.51
CA GLU A 161 -18.13 -0.94 4.46
C GLU A 161 -17.94 0.54 4.85
N GLY A 162 -17.60 1.38 3.86
CA GLY A 162 -17.46 2.82 4.05
C GLY A 162 -16.19 3.28 4.79
N ALA A 163 -15.37 2.34 5.26
CA ALA A 163 -14.10 2.62 5.92
C ALA A 163 -12.91 2.16 5.07
N THR A 164 -11.78 2.84 5.25
CA THR A 164 -10.49 2.41 4.69
C THR A 164 -9.64 1.86 5.83
N HIS A 165 -8.76 0.90 5.57
CA HIS A 165 -7.90 0.35 6.62
C HIS A 165 -7.04 1.44 7.30
N TRP A 166 -6.51 2.42 6.55
CA TRP A 166 -5.78 3.55 7.16
C TRP A 166 -6.69 4.48 7.97
N GLY A 167 -7.98 4.59 7.63
CA GLY A 167 -8.98 5.29 8.43
C GLY A 167 -9.26 4.57 9.76
N GLN A 168 -9.29 3.23 9.74
CA GLN A 168 -9.39 2.41 10.95
C GLN A 168 -8.12 2.54 11.80
N ASP A 169 -6.94 2.50 11.17
CA ASP A 169 -5.65 2.73 11.84
C ASP A 169 -5.61 4.10 12.53
N LYS A 170 -6.14 5.14 11.86
CA LYS A 170 -6.24 6.50 12.40
C LYS A 170 -7.14 6.55 13.63
N ALA A 171 -8.32 5.93 13.56
CA ALA A 171 -9.24 5.87 14.70
C ALA A 171 -8.64 5.12 15.90
N ALA A 172 -7.94 4.01 15.65
CA ALA A 172 -7.28 3.23 16.69
C ALA A 172 -6.16 4.01 17.40
N LYS A 173 -5.44 4.90 16.71
CA LYS A 173 -4.43 5.77 17.32
C LYS A 173 -5.01 6.76 18.34
N TYR A 174 -6.23 7.27 18.14
CA TYR A 174 -6.86 8.22 19.07
C TYR A 174 -7.51 7.57 20.29
N THR A 175 -7.59 6.24 20.30
CA THR A 175 -8.19 5.46 21.39
C THR A 175 -7.11 4.92 22.36
N ARG A 176 -5.83 5.08 22.01
CA ARG A 176 -4.66 4.74 22.84
C ARG A 176 -4.10 6.00 23.51
#